data_AF-A0A2M7ZGB2-F1
#
_entry.id   AF-A0A2M7ZGB2-F1
#
_cell.length_a   1.000
_cell.length_b   1.000
_cell.length_c   1.000
_cell.angle_alpha   90.00
_cell.angle_beta   90.00
_cell.angle_gamma   90.00
#
_symmetry.space_group_name_H-M   'P 1'
#
loop_
_entity.id
_entity.type
_entity.pdbx_description
1 polymer ?
#
loop_
_entity_poly.entity_id
_entity_poly.type
_entity_poly.pdbx_seq_one_letter_code
_entity_poly.pdbx_strand_id
1 'polypeptide(L)'
;MIFAIFPFMVMFFSKLALKSEIIDRNKFIGVISGFIGIYLIFSDDLSFDFSNYLWGMLAVLGSATLQAFSAVAIKKYGKHLNPISMNFLPVTIGGILLLASGVLFEDLSKIKIDGKAVASILYLALFGTLITFTIYYWLLKKINIVILSLSSFITPIIAVFLGWLLLNESLQKNDIYGSL
;
A
#
# COMPACT_ATOMS: atom_id res chain seq x y z
N MET A 1 7.07 -8.77 -1.33
CA MET A 1 6.81 -9.44 -0.03
C MET A 1 6.92 -8.53 1.21
N ILE A 2 7.99 -7.75 1.42
CA ILE A 2 8.26 -7.07 2.72
C ILE A 2 7.11 -6.17 3.21
N PHE A 3 6.44 -5.45 2.30
CA PHE A 3 5.31 -4.60 2.65
C PHE A 3 4.08 -5.38 3.19
N ALA A 4 4.02 -6.70 2.99
CA ALA A 4 2.96 -7.56 3.51
C ALA A 4 2.91 -7.61 5.06
N ILE A 5 3.91 -7.04 5.74
CA ILE A 5 3.89 -6.81 7.18
C ILE A 5 2.85 -5.74 7.59
N PHE A 6 2.39 -4.91 6.65
CA PHE A 6 1.49 -3.78 6.93
C PHE A 6 0.22 -4.20 7.70
N PRO A 7 -0.55 -5.24 7.30
CA PRO A 7 -1.74 -5.66 8.07
C PRO A 7 -1.41 -6.17 9.47
N PHE A 8 -0.24 -6.79 9.67
CA PHE A 8 0.22 -7.21 11.01
C PHE A 8 0.52 -6.00 11.90
N MET A 9 1.19 -4.98 11.37
CA MET A 9 1.45 -3.74 12.11
C MET A 9 0.15 -3.00 12.42
N VAL A 10 -0.82 -2.99 11.49
CA VAL A 10 -2.15 -2.43 11.73
C VAL A 10 -2.85 -3.19 12.86
N MET A 11 -2.82 -4.52 12.86
CA MET A 11 -3.39 -5.34 13.93
C MET A 11 -2.74 -5.04 15.29
N PHE A 12 -1.41 -4.94 15.32
CA PHE A 12 -0.65 -4.58 16.51
C PHE A 12 -1.03 -3.20 17.06
N PHE A 13 -0.97 -2.15 16.24
CA PHE A 13 -1.31 -0.80 16.66
C PHE A 13 -2.79 -0.64 16.98
N SER A 14 -3.69 -1.31 16.25
CA SER A 14 -5.12 -1.30 16.55
C SER A 14 -5.41 -1.87 17.92
N LYS A 15 -4.77 -2.99 18.31
CA LYS A 15 -4.91 -3.57 19.64
C LYS A 15 -4.48 -2.60 20.75
N LEU A 16 -3.40 -1.85 20.52
CA LEU A 16 -2.86 -0.89 21.50
C LEU A 16 -3.70 0.39 21.59
N ALA A 17 -4.12 0.94 20.45
CA ALA A 17 -4.70 2.28 20.38
C ALA A 17 -6.24 2.30 20.31
N LEU A 18 -6.87 1.22 19.86
CA LEU A 18 -8.30 1.12 19.59
C LEU A 18 -8.92 -0.06 20.35
N LYS A 19 -9.17 0.14 21.65
CA LYS A 19 -9.84 -0.88 22.50
C LYS A 19 -11.23 -1.30 22.01
N SER A 20 -11.87 -0.49 21.17
CA SER A 20 -13.18 -0.79 20.57
C SER A 20 -13.12 -1.76 19.38
N GLU A 21 -11.95 -1.96 18.77
CA GLU A 21 -11.82 -2.88 17.65
C GLU A 21 -11.38 -4.26 18.13
N ILE A 22 -12.35 -5.16 18.26
CA ILE A 22 -12.10 -6.55 18.64
C ILE A 22 -11.43 -7.26 17.45
N ILE A 23 -10.23 -7.79 17.69
CA ILE A 23 -9.57 -8.70 16.76
C ILE A 23 -10.15 -10.08 17.04
N ASP A 24 -11.13 -10.47 16.24
CA ASP A 24 -11.69 -11.82 16.29
C ASP A 24 -10.75 -12.83 15.61
N ARG A 25 -11.04 -14.12 15.84
CA ARG A 25 -10.27 -15.21 15.25
C ARG A 25 -10.29 -15.19 13.72
N ASN A 26 -11.36 -14.69 13.11
CA ASN A 26 -11.52 -14.66 11.66
C ASN A 26 -10.58 -13.62 11.02
N LYS A 27 -10.43 -12.44 11.63
CA LYS A 27 -9.47 -11.40 11.18
C LYS A 27 -8.04 -11.89 11.28
N PHE A 28 -7.71 -12.60 12.36
CA PHE A 28 -6.38 -13.19 12.52
C PHE A 28 -6.11 -14.22 11.42
N ILE A 29 -7.04 -15.15 11.19
CA ILE A 29 -6.93 -16.14 10.12
C ILE A 29 -6.80 -15.46 8.75
N GLY A 30 -7.60 -14.42 8.47
CA GLY A 30 -7.55 -13.69 7.20
C GLY A 30 -6.22 -12.98 6.94
N VAL A 31 -5.59 -12.42 7.98
CA VAL A 31 -4.25 -11.83 7.85
C VAL A 31 -3.20 -12.91 7.58
N ILE A 32 -3.26 -14.03 8.27
CA ILE A 32 -2.32 -15.15 8.07
C ILE A 32 -2.50 -15.77 6.68
N SER A 33 -3.74 -16.05 6.26
CA SER A 33 -4.03 -16.64 4.96
C SER A 33 -3.62 -15.70 3.82
N GLY A 34 -3.94 -14.41 3.92
CA GLY A 34 -3.52 -13.42 2.94
C GLY A 34 -2.00 -13.30 2.85
N PHE A 35 -1.29 -13.33 3.99
CA PHE A 35 0.17 -13.33 4.00
C PHE A 35 0.77 -14.56 3.31
N ILE A 36 0.19 -15.75 3.53
CA ILE A 36 0.60 -16.98 2.85
C ILE A 36 0.37 -16.84 1.34
N GLY A 37 -0.77 -16.30 0.91
CA GLY A 37 -1.05 -16.04 -0.50
C GLY A 37 0.00 -15.13 -1.16
N ILE A 38 0.34 -14.02 -0.50
CA ILE A 38 1.42 -13.12 -0.96
C ILE A 38 2.78 -13.83 -0.98
N TYR A 39 3.08 -14.64 0.02
CA TYR A 39 4.33 -15.39 0.05
C TYR A 39 4.42 -16.35 -1.15
N LEU A 40 3.34 -17.04 -1.48
CA LEU A 40 3.30 -17.95 -2.63
C LEU A 40 3.51 -17.20 -3.95
N ILE A 41 2.80 -16.08 -4.18
CA ILE A 41 2.94 -15.28 -5.40
C ILE A 41 4.39 -14.84 -5.60
N PHE A 42 5.06 -14.38 -4.55
CA PHE A 42 6.44 -13.88 -4.64
C PHE A 42 7.50 -14.95 -4.35
N SER A 43 7.13 -16.22 -4.22
CA SER A 43 8.06 -17.26 -3.75
C SER A 43 9.20 -17.53 -4.74
N ASP A 44 8.92 -17.45 -6.04
CA ASP A 44 9.89 -17.72 -7.10
C ASP A 44 10.90 -16.57 -7.30
N ASP A 45 10.51 -15.34 -6.93
CA ASP A 45 11.33 -14.13 -7.07
C ASP A 45 12.17 -13.79 -5.83
N LEU A 46 12.20 -14.67 -4.82
CA LEU A 46 12.94 -14.46 -3.57
C LEU A 46 14.45 -14.73 -3.76
N SER A 47 15.16 -13.78 -4.39
CA SER A 47 16.62 -13.71 -4.29
C SER A 47 17.03 -13.07 -2.96
N PHE A 48 17.48 -13.88 -1.99
CA PHE A 48 17.94 -13.40 -0.69
C PHE A 48 19.38 -12.88 -0.72
N ASP A 49 19.65 -11.84 -1.52
CA ASP A 49 20.92 -11.10 -1.39
C ASP A 49 20.80 -10.03 -0.29
N PHE A 50 20.83 -10.48 0.96
CA PHE A 50 20.69 -9.60 2.13
C PHE A 50 21.76 -8.51 2.19
N SER A 51 22.93 -8.73 1.60
CA SER A 51 24.09 -7.83 1.73
C SER A 51 23.88 -6.51 0.99
N ASN A 52 23.29 -6.57 -0.21
CA ASN A 52 23.09 -5.41 -1.07
C ASN A 52 21.80 -4.64 -0.79
N TYR A 53 20.77 -5.31 -0.24
CA TYR A 53 19.43 -4.73 -0.13
C TYR A 53 18.97 -4.40 1.30
N LEU A 54 19.79 -4.66 2.33
CA LEU A 54 19.41 -4.50 3.74
C LEU A 54 18.77 -3.13 4.05
N TRP A 55 19.38 -2.04 3.59
CA TRP A 55 18.86 -0.68 3.82
C TRP A 55 17.51 -0.45 3.15
N GLY A 56 17.32 -0.95 1.93
CA GLY A 56 16.05 -0.90 1.23
C GLY A 56 14.97 -1.71 1.96
N MET A 57 15.32 -2.91 2.46
CA MET A 57 14.42 -3.74 3.24
C MET A 57 13.98 -3.04 4.53
N LEU A 58 14.92 -2.47 5.29
CA LEU A 58 14.63 -1.71 6.50
C LEU A 58 13.78 -0.46 6.22
N ALA A 59 14.03 0.24 5.11
CA ALA A 59 13.23 1.38 4.69
C ALA A 59 11.77 0.99 4.39
N VAL A 60 11.55 -0.13 3.68
CA VAL A 60 10.19 -0.64 3.40
C VAL A 60 9.49 -1.10 4.68
N LEU A 61 10.20 -1.78 5.58
CA LEU A 61 9.66 -2.17 6.89
C LEU A 61 9.27 -0.94 7.74
N GLY A 62 10.13 0.07 7.78
CA GLY A 62 9.86 1.35 8.46
C GLY A 62 8.65 2.06 7.86
N SER A 63 8.58 2.13 6.53
CA SER A 63 7.45 2.71 5.79
C SER A 63 6.12 2.00 6.10
N ALA A 64 6.08 0.67 6.05
CA ALA A 64 4.89 -0.10 6.38
C ALA A 64 4.45 0.12 7.84
N THR A 65 5.40 0.21 8.76
CA THR A 65 5.13 0.45 10.19
C THR A 65 4.57 1.86 10.41
N LEU A 66 5.19 2.88 9.81
CA LEU A 66 4.73 4.27 9.88
C LEU A 66 3.35 4.43 9.24
N GLN A 67 3.10 3.76 8.12
CA GLN A 67 1.80 3.78 7.47
C GLN A 67 0.72 3.15 8.36
N ALA A 68 1.02 2.01 8.98
CA ALA A 68 0.09 1.35 9.91
C ALA A 68 -0.23 2.22 11.12
N PHE A 69 0.80 2.85 11.70
CA PHE A 69 0.63 3.81 12.79
C PHE A 69 -0.25 5.00 12.37
N SER A 70 0.04 5.61 11.22
CA SER A 70 -0.75 6.73 10.67
C SER A 70 -2.21 6.33 10.45
N ALA A 71 -2.46 5.19 9.82
CA ALA A 71 -3.82 4.71 9.56
C ALA A 71 -4.63 4.50 10.87
N VAL A 72 -4.01 3.90 11.89
CA VAL A 72 -4.63 3.72 13.21
C VAL A 72 -4.82 5.04 13.94
N ALA A 73 -3.86 5.97 13.87
CA ALA A 73 -4.00 7.31 14.44
C ALA A 73 -5.14 8.09 13.80
N ILE A 74 -5.25 8.06 12.47
CA ILE A 74 -6.35 8.65 11.69
C ILE A 74 -7.68 8.01 12.09
N LYS A 75 -7.73 6.68 12.28
CA LYS A 75 -8.93 5.98 12.74
C LYS A 75 -9.36 6.41 14.13
N LYS A 76 -8.40 6.67 15.02
CA LYS A 76 -8.62 7.08 16.41
C LYS A 76 -9.07 8.53 16.54
N TYR A 77 -8.32 9.46 15.94
CA TYR A 77 -8.49 10.90 16.13
C TYR A 77 -9.24 11.60 15.00
N GLY A 78 -9.29 10.98 13.82
CA GLY A 78 -9.75 11.61 12.58
C GLY A 78 -11.24 11.46 12.26
N LYS A 79 -12.05 10.92 13.18
CA LYS A 79 -13.48 10.66 12.94
C LYS A 79 -14.28 11.94 12.60
N HIS A 80 -13.88 13.08 13.15
CA HIS A 80 -14.59 14.36 12.99
C HIS A 80 -14.14 15.18 11.77
N LEU A 81 -13.01 14.82 11.15
CA LEU A 81 -12.44 15.58 10.03
C LEU A 81 -13.09 15.14 8.71
N ASN A 82 -13.17 16.02 7.72
CA ASN A 82 -13.59 15.64 6.37
C ASN A 82 -12.47 14.80 5.70
N PRO A 83 -12.77 13.62 5.09
CA PRO A 83 -11.76 12.80 4.38
C PRO A 83 -10.90 13.58 3.38
N ILE A 84 -11.47 14.55 2.68
CA ILE A 84 -10.76 15.38 1.70
C ILE A 84 -9.71 16.26 2.40
N SER A 85 -10.08 16.90 3.51
CA SER A 85 -9.17 17.74 4.30
C SER A 85 -8.03 16.93 4.92
N MET A 86 -8.30 15.68 5.31
CA MET A 86 -7.28 14.76 5.83
C MET A 86 -6.27 14.33 4.78
N ASN A 87 -6.66 14.35 3.51
CA ASN A 87 -5.81 13.96 2.39
C ASN A 87 -5.02 15.15 1.82
N PHE A 88 -5.60 16.35 1.86
CA PHE A 88 -5.02 17.54 1.24
C PHE A 88 -3.62 17.88 1.75
N LEU A 89 -3.43 17.96 3.08
CA LEU A 89 -2.16 18.38 3.66
C LEU A 89 -1.05 17.32 3.45
N PRO A 90 -1.26 16.02 3.72
CA PRO A 90 -0.25 14.99 3.44
C PRO A 90 0.13 14.89 1.96
N VAL A 91 -0.84 14.96 1.04
CA VAL A 91 -0.56 14.91 -0.41
C VAL A 91 0.21 16.14 -0.87
N THR A 92 -0.12 17.33 -0.35
CA THR A 92 0.60 18.57 -0.70
C THR A 92 2.05 18.51 -0.21
N ILE A 93 2.27 18.13 1.06
CA ILE A 93 3.61 18.01 1.62
C ILE A 93 4.40 16.91 0.88
N GLY A 94 3.79 15.75 0.66
CA GLY A 94 4.40 14.65 -0.09
C GLY A 94 4.76 15.04 -1.51
N GLY A 95 3.88 15.76 -2.20
CA GLY A 95 4.12 16.30 -3.54
C GLY A 95 5.28 17.28 -3.57
N ILE A 96 5.36 18.21 -2.61
CA ILE A 96 6.47 19.17 -2.51
C ILE A 96 7.80 18.44 -2.25
N LEU A 97 7.83 17.48 -1.34
CA LEU A 97 9.03 16.70 -1.04
C LEU A 97 9.48 15.83 -2.22
N LEU A 98 8.53 15.23 -2.94
CA LEU A 98 8.81 14.45 -4.15
C LEU A 98 9.31 15.34 -5.28
N LEU A 99 8.74 16.54 -5.46
CA LEU A 99 9.25 17.50 -6.45
C LEU A 99 10.66 18.00 -6.09
N ALA A 100 10.91 18.32 -4.81
CA ALA A 100 12.22 18.74 -4.35
C ALA A 100 13.27 17.64 -4.54
N SER A 101 12.96 16.40 -4.16
CA SER A 101 13.86 15.27 -4.39
C SER A 101 14.08 14.98 -5.87
N GLY A 102 13.04 15.06 -6.70
CA GLY A 102 13.18 14.96 -8.16
C GLY A 102 14.18 15.98 -8.72
N VAL A 103 14.08 17.25 -8.31
CA VAL A 103 15.02 18.29 -8.76
C VAL A 103 16.46 18.06 -8.27
N LEU A 104 16.64 17.47 -7.09
CA LEU A 104 17.95 17.26 -6.47
C LEU A 104 18.67 16.00 -6.98
N PHE A 105 17.93 14.94 -7.32
CA PHE A 105 18.50 13.62 -7.61
C PHE A 105 18.31 13.17 -9.07
N GLU A 106 17.35 13.72 -9.81
CA GLU A 106 17.11 13.35 -11.21
C GLU A 106 17.87 14.26 -12.19
N ASP A 107 18.20 13.68 -13.34
CA ASP A 107 18.82 14.40 -14.44
C ASP A 107 17.77 15.16 -15.25
N LEU A 108 17.62 16.46 -14.94
CA LEU A 108 16.63 17.35 -15.56
C LEU A 108 16.78 17.44 -17.09
N SER A 109 17.97 17.19 -17.64
CA SER A 109 18.23 17.25 -19.08
C SER A 109 17.56 16.11 -19.87
N LYS A 110 17.18 15.02 -19.19
CA LYS A 110 16.51 13.85 -19.77
C LYS A 110 14.99 13.94 -19.69
N ILE A 111 14.44 14.99 -19.08
CA ILE A 111 12.99 15.17 -18.96
C ILE A 111 12.40 15.43 -20.34
N LYS A 112 11.60 14.47 -20.82
CA LYS A 112 10.76 14.63 -22.02
C LYS A 112 9.32 14.78 -21.59
N ILE A 113 8.79 16.00 -21.74
CA ILE A 113 7.38 16.28 -21.51
C ILE A 113 6.62 15.86 -22.77
N ASP A 114 6.14 14.61 -22.79
CA ASP A 114 5.23 14.09 -23.82
C ASP A 114 3.77 14.16 -23.33
N GLY A 115 2.83 14.30 -24.26
CA GLY A 115 1.39 14.32 -23.95
C GLY A 115 0.94 13.06 -23.21
N LYS A 116 1.53 11.89 -23.52
CA LYS A 116 1.28 10.65 -22.77
C LYS A 116 1.77 10.71 -21.33
N ALA A 117 2.92 11.34 -21.07
CA ALA A 117 3.45 11.49 -19.72
C ALA A 117 2.53 12.39 -18.88
N VAL A 118 2.10 13.53 -19.44
CA VAL A 118 1.15 14.44 -18.78
C VAL A 118 -0.19 13.74 -18.50
N ALA A 119 -0.74 13.01 -19.49
CA ALA A 119 -1.98 12.27 -19.32
C ALA A 119 -1.87 11.19 -18.23
N SER A 120 -0.74 10.49 -18.16
CA SER A 120 -0.48 9.46 -17.13
C SER A 120 -0.38 10.07 -15.73
N ILE A 121 0.29 11.22 -15.58
CA ILE A 121 0.38 11.95 -14.32
C ILE A 121 -1.00 12.42 -13.87
N LEU A 122 -1.79 13.01 -14.77
CA LEU A 122 -3.16 13.45 -14.46
C LEU A 122 -4.05 12.28 -14.05
N TYR A 123 -3.95 11.14 -14.74
CA TYR A 123 -4.68 9.92 -14.40
C TYR A 123 -4.31 9.43 -12.99
N LEU A 124 -3.02 9.34 -12.67
CA LEU A 124 -2.52 8.93 -11.35
C LEU A 124 -2.91 9.92 -10.24
N ALA A 125 -2.88 11.23 -10.52
CA ALA A 125 -3.27 12.25 -9.56
C ALA A 125 -4.77 12.16 -9.22
N LEU A 126 -5.63 11.99 -10.22
CA LEU A 126 -7.08 11.93 -10.01
C LEU A 126 -7.54 10.57 -9.50
N PHE A 127 -7.26 9.51 -10.24
CA PHE A 127 -7.76 8.16 -9.92
C PHE A 127 -6.87 7.47 -8.89
N GLY A 128 -5.55 7.48 -9.09
CA GLY A 128 -4.60 6.81 -8.19
C GLY A 128 -4.49 7.46 -6.81
N THR A 129 -4.64 8.78 -6.73
CA THR A 129 -4.48 9.53 -5.47
C THR A 129 -5.82 10.06 -4.96
N LEU A 130 -6.42 11.05 -5.63
CA LEU A 130 -7.55 11.80 -5.06
C LEU A 130 -8.77 10.92 -4.76
N ILE A 131 -9.23 10.14 -5.74
CA ILE A 131 -10.39 9.26 -5.59
C ILE A 131 -10.07 8.12 -4.63
N THR A 132 -8.95 7.41 -4.86
CA THR A 132 -8.55 6.24 -4.07
C THR A 132 -8.38 6.57 -2.59
N PHE A 133 -7.63 7.62 -2.24
CA PHE A 133 -7.44 7.98 -0.82
C PHE A 133 -8.71 8.56 -0.19
N THR A 134 -9.57 9.25 -0.95
CA THR A 134 -10.88 9.69 -0.43
C THR A 134 -11.74 8.50 -0.04
N ILE A 135 -11.83 7.49 -0.91
CA ILE A 135 -12.54 6.23 -0.62
C ILE A 135 -11.88 5.50 0.55
N TYR A 136 -10.54 5.42 0.57
CA TYR A 136 -9.79 4.79 1.64
C TYR A 136 -10.11 5.43 3.00
N TYR A 137 -10.04 6.76 3.12
CA TYR A 137 -10.34 7.46 4.37
C TYR A 137 -11.83 7.40 4.75
N TRP A 138 -12.73 7.34 3.76
CA TRP A 138 -14.14 7.12 3.99
C TRP A 138 -14.43 5.71 4.55
N LEU A 139 -13.85 4.68 3.92
CA LEU A 139 -13.93 3.29 4.40
C LEU A 139 -13.27 3.15 5.78
N LEU A 140 -12.11 3.78 5.97
CA LEU A 140 -11.40 3.80 7.24
C LEU A 140 -12.30 4.28 8.37
N LYS A 141 -13.24 5.19 8.14
CA LYS A 141 -14.18 5.61 9.19
C LYS A 141 -15.28 4.60 9.46
N LYS A 142 -15.67 3.81 8.46
CA LYS A 142 -16.86 2.94 8.49
C LYS A 142 -16.57 1.49 8.86
N ILE A 143 -15.46 0.93 8.40
CA ILE A 143 -15.13 -0.49 8.59
C ILE A 143 -13.95 -0.68 9.55
N ASN A 144 -13.78 -1.90 10.04
CA ASN A 144 -12.65 -2.26 10.91
C ASN A 144 -11.30 -2.01 10.20
N ILE A 145 -10.32 -1.44 10.91
CA ILE A 145 -9.04 -1.05 10.28
C ILE A 145 -8.22 -2.27 9.82
N VAL A 146 -8.36 -3.40 10.51
CA VAL A 146 -7.69 -4.67 10.12
C VAL A 146 -8.31 -5.24 8.84
N ILE A 147 -9.63 -5.10 8.65
CA ILE A 147 -10.27 -5.51 7.40
C ILE A 147 -9.85 -4.59 6.26
N LEU A 148 -9.76 -3.28 6.50
CA LEU A 148 -9.28 -2.33 5.50
C LEU A 148 -7.83 -2.61 5.09
N SER A 149 -6.95 -2.97 6.04
CA SER A 149 -5.54 -3.23 5.71
C SER A 149 -5.36 -4.47 4.85
N LEU A 150 -6.26 -5.47 4.90
CA LEU A 150 -6.23 -6.62 3.98
C LEU A 150 -6.33 -6.22 2.50
N SER A 151 -6.84 -5.02 2.18
CA SER A 151 -6.82 -4.52 0.80
C SER A 151 -5.41 -4.47 0.19
N SER A 152 -4.37 -4.33 1.01
CA SER A 152 -2.97 -4.37 0.53
C SER A 152 -2.56 -5.72 -0.02
N PHE A 153 -3.23 -6.81 0.38
CA PHE A 153 -3.01 -8.16 -0.17
C PHE A 153 -3.76 -8.37 -1.48
N ILE A 154 -4.85 -7.62 -1.71
CA ILE A 154 -5.63 -7.71 -2.95
C ILE A 154 -4.87 -7.04 -4.10
N THR A 155 -4.14 -5.95 -3.83
CA THR A 155 -3.37 -5.20 -4.85
C THR A 155 -2.46 -6.08 -5.73
N PRO A 156 -1.55 -6.91 -5.17
CA PRO A 156 -0.70 -7.77 -5.99
C PRO A 156 -1.48 -8.84 -6.77
N ILE A 157 -2.58 -9.37 -6.22
CA ILE A 157 -3.44 -10.34 -6.93
C ILE A 157 -4.05 -9.69 -8.18
N ILE A 158 -4.58 -8.48 -8.04
CA ILE A 158 -5.11 -7.71 -9.18
C ILE A 158 -3.99 -7.39 -10.17
N ALA A 159 -2.79 -7.04 -9.69
CA ALA A 159 -1.66 -6.74 -10.56
C ALA A 159 -1.26 -7.95 -11.42
N VAL A 160 -1.14 -9.14 -10.82
CA VAL A 160 -0.84 -10.39 -11.54
C VAL A 160 -1.95 -10.74 -12.53
N PHE A 161 -3.22 -10.60 -12.13
CA PHE A 161 -4.35 -10.85 -13.02
C PHE A 161 -4.37 -9.90 -14.24
N LEU A 162 -4.10 -8.61 -14.03
CA LEU A 162 -4.01 -7.64 -15.12
C LEU A 162 -2.76 -7.85 -15.98
N GLY A 163 -1.63 -8.28 -15.41
CA GLY A 163 -0.43 -8.68 -16.15
C GLY A 163 -0.71 -9.83 -17.12
N TRP A 164 -1.37 -10.87 -16.63
CA TRP A 164 -1.85 -11.96 -17.48
C TRP A 164 -2.82 -11.49 -18.57
N LEU A 165 -3.82 -10.69 -18.21
CA LEU A 165 -4.89 -10.29 -19.14
C LEU A 165 -4.44 -9.28 -20.22
N LEU A 166 -3.65 -8.28 -19.84
CA LEU A 166 -3.30 -7.13 -20.68
C LEU A 166 -1.90 -7.25 -21.29
N LEU A 167 -0.94 -7.85 -20.56
CA LEU A 167 0.45 -8.02 -21.00
C LEU A 167 0.74 -9.43 -21.52
N ASN A 168 -0.23 -10.35 -21.45
CA ASN A 168 -0.12 -11.73 -21.92
C ASN A 168 1.04 -12.50 -21.22
N GLU A 169 1.31 -12.15 -19.95
CA GLU A 169 2.29 -12.83 -19.10
C GLU A 169 1.80 -14.24 -18.76
N SER A 170 2.70 -15.22 -18.70
CA SER A 170 2.33 -16.59 -18.34
C SER A 170 2.16 -16.71 -16.82
N LEU A 171 0.94 -17.05 -16.37
CA LEU A 171 0.70 -17.34 -14.96
C LEU A 171 1.48 -18.59 -14.54
N GLN A 172 2.33 -18.45 -13.52
CA GLN A 172 2.99 -19.58 -12.91
C GLN A 172 2.03 -20.30 -11.95
N LYS A 173 2.34 -21.55 -11.60
CA LYS A 173 1.51 -22.33 -10.66
C LYS A 173 1.35 -21.60 -9.31
N ASN A 174 2.39 -20.92 -8.87
CA ASN A 174 2.43 -20.21 -7.59
C ASN A 174 1.53 -18.96 -7.58
N ASP A 175 1.39 -18.27 -8.73
CA ASP A 175 0.43 -17.16 -8.90
C ASP A 175 -1.01 -17.61 -8.70
N ILE A 176 -1.34 -18.81 -9.22
CA ILE A 176 -2.68 -19.39 -9.14
C ILE A 176 -2.98 -19.80 -7.70
N TYR A 177 -2.07 -20.54 -7.05
CA TYR A 177 -2.28 -21.00 -5.67
C TYR A 177 -2.27 -19.84 -4.66
N GLY A 178 -1.47 -18.80 -4.89
CA GLY A 178 -1.43 -17.63 -4.01
C GLY A 178 -2.62 -16.67 -4.14
N SER A 179 -3.39 -16.80 -5.23
CA SER A 179 -4.59 -15.99 -5.47
C SER A 179 -5.88 -16.60 -4.90
N LEU A 180 -5.85 -17.87 -4.46
CA LEU A 180 -6.97 -18.61 -3.86
C LEU A 180 -7.06 -18.40 -2.34
#